data_AF-A0A1B7JVA9-F1
#
_entry.id   AF-A0A1B7JVA9-F1
#
_cell.length_a   1.000
_cell.length_b   1.000
_cell.length_c   1.000
_cell.angle_alpha   90.00
_cell.angle_beta   90.00
_cell.angle_gamma   90.00
#
_symmetry.space_group_name_H-M   'P 1'
#
loop_
_entity.id
_entity.type
_entity.pdbx_description
1 polymer ?
#
loop_
_entity_poly.entity_id
_entity_poly.type
_entity_poly.pdbx_seq_one_letter_code
_entity_poly.pdbx_strand_id
1 'polypeptide(L)'
;MTYAQLLGEYKLEGYELYDLGYFPAVVKGNGAIECEVYRINPSILTELDELKKNSQDYVRELIPTPYGNAWIYLYRHSVEGLRHIKSGDWLKRDEES
;
A
#
# COMPACT_ATOMS: atom_id res chain seq x y z
N MET A 1 5.58 22.50 5.60
CA MET A 1 6.83 21.71 5.46
C MET A 1 6.47 20.25 5.62
N THR A 2 6.33 19.54 4.51
CA THR A 2 5.88 18.15 4.45
C THR A 2 7.07 17.26 4.79
N TYR A 3 7.29 16.97 6.07
CA TYR A 3 8.33 16.05 6.51
C TYR A 3 7.81 14.62 6.36
N ALA A 4 8.23 13.95 5.29
CA ALA A 4 8.16 12.50 5.16
C ALA A 4 9.62 11.99 5.23
N GLN A 5 9.96 11.31 6.31
CA GLN A 5 11.28 10.69 6.46
C GLN A 5 11.16 9.22 6.03
N LEU A 6 11.89 8.82 4.99
CA LEU A 6 12.04 7.42 4.64
C LEU A 6 12.73 6.69 5.81
N LEU A 7 12.06 5.69 6.38
CA LEU A 7 12.62 4.82 7.41
C LEU A 7 13.36 3.63 6.78
N GLY A 8 12.82 3.11 5.68
CA GLY A 8 13.43 2.05 4.88
C GLY A 8 12.39 1.24 4.12
N GLU A 9 12.88 0.29 3.34
CA GLU A 9 12.09 -0.70 2.61
C GLU A 9 11.59 -1.80 3.57
N TYR A 10 10.39 -2.29 3.34
CA TYR A 10 9.73 -3.32 4.12
C TYR A 10 8.93 -4.26 3.20
N LYS A 11 9.23 -5.55 3.31
CA LYS A 11 8.54 -6.59 2.57
C LYS A 11 7.38 -7.14 3.38
N LEU A 12 6.18 -7.05 2.83
CA LEU A 12 4.94 -7.56 3.42
C LEU A 12 4.55 -8.88 2.74
N GLU A 13 4.68 -9.97 3.48
CA GLU A 13 4.22 -11.29 3.06
C GLU A 13 2.74 -11.47 3.42
N GLY A 14 2.01 -12.23 2.61
CA GLY A 14 0.57 -12.41 2.75
C GLY A 14 -0.25 -11.29 2.10
N TYR A 15 0.36 -10.53 1.19
CA TYR A 15 -0.29 -9.45 0.46
C TYR A 15 0.02 -9.58 -1.03
N GLU A 16 -0.92 -9.19 -1.87
CA GLU A 16 -0.80 -9.20 -3.32
C GLU A 16 -1.01 -7.78 -3.85
N LEU A 17 -0.23 -7.42 -4.87
CA LEU A 17 -0.26 -6.09 -5.48
C LEU A 17 -0.93 -6.17 -6.86
N TYR A 18 -1.94 -5.34 -7.07
CA TYR A 18 -2.69 -5.26 -8.32
C TYR A 18 -2.60 -3.85 -8.88
N ASP A 19 -2.55 -3.75 -10.20
CA ASP A 19 -2.60 -2.48 -10.92
C ASP A 19 -4.06 -2.11 -11.25
N LEU A 20 -4.56 -1.01 -10.66
CA LEU A 20 -5.85 -0.37 -11.02
C LEU A 20 -5.70 0.62 -12.18
N GLY A 21 -4.58 0.60 -12.92
CA GLY A 21 -4.20 1.61 -13.91
C GLY A 21 -3.65 2.90 -13.30
N TYR A 22 -4.45 3.57 -12.45
CA TYR A 22 -4.06 4.84 -11.84
C TYR A 22 -3.40 4.69 -10.47
N PHE A 23 -3.67 3.60 -9.75
CA PHE A 23 -3.19 3.38 -8.39
C PHE A 23 -2.89 1.89 -8.10
N PRO A 24 -2.01 1.60 -7.14
CA PRO A 24 -1.85 0.25 -6.62
C PRO A 24 -3.03 -0.16 -5.74
N ALA A 25 -3.55 -1.36 -5.98
CA ALA A 25 -4.43 -2.07 -5.07
C ALA A 25 -3.61 -3.13 -4.31
N VAL A 26 -3.47 -2.96 -3.00
CA VAL A 26 -2.92 -4.02 -2.14
C VAL A 26 -4.09 -4.81 -1.56
N VAL A 27 -4.10 -6.13 -1.70
CA VAL A 27 -5.09 -7.00 -1.06
C VAL A 27 -4.41 -8.06 -0.21
N LYS A 28 -5.12 -8.62 0.77
CA LYS A 28 -4.63 -9.78 1.51
C LYS A 28 -4.67 -11.02 0.62
N GLY A 29 -3.57 -11.75 0.58
CA GLY A 29 -3.38 -12.87 -0.31
C GLY A 29 -2.24 -13.78 0.15
N ASN A 30 -1.68 -14.55 -0.78
CA ASN A 30 -0.49 -15.39 -0.51
C ASN A 30 0.79 -14.86 -1.17
N GLY A 31 0.76 -13.64 -1.72
CA GLY A 31 1.91 -12.99 -2.34
C GLY A 31 2.84 -12.34 -1.32
N ALA A 32 3.84 -11.64 -1.85
CA ALA A 32 4.61 -10.68 -1.07
C ALA A 32 4.72 -9.38 -1.86
N ILE A 33 4.69 -8.25 -1.17
CA ILE A 33 4.84 -6.93 -1.77
C ILE A 33 6.01 -6.18 -1.14
N GLU A 34 6.70 -5.38 -1.94
CA GLU A 34 7.74 -4.48 -1.48
C GLU A 34 7.12 -3.10 -1.26
N CYS A 35 7.23 -2.61 -0.03
CA CYS A 35 6.69 -1.34 0.40
C CYS A 35 7.78 -0.52 1.05
N GLU A 36 7.61 0.80 1.09
CA GLU A 36 8.52 1.68 1.79
C GLU A 36 7.81 2.32 2.98
N VAL A 37 8.45 2.28 4.15
CA VAL A 37 7.89 2.86 5.37
C VAL A 37 8.38 4.29 5.48
N TYR A 38 7.43 5.23 5.42
CA TYR A 38 7.70 6.65 5.61
C TYR A 38 7.13 7.13 6.94
N ARG A 39 7.96 7.80 7.74
CA ARG A 39 7.51 8.54 8.91
C ARG A 39 6.98 9.89 8.46
N ILE A 40 5.66 10.03 8.50
CA ILE A 40 4.97 11.28 8.20
C ILE A 40 4.36 11.90 9.46
N ASN A 41 4.12 13.20 9.43
CA ASN A 41 3.38 13.87 10.51
C ASN A 41 1.93 13.37 10.58
N PRO A 42 1.36 13.24 11.79
CA PRO A 42 -0.02 12.80 11.96
C PRO A 42 -1.03 13.72 11.28
N SER A 43 -0.72 15.02 11.10
CA SER A 43 -1.56 15.95 10.35
C SER A 43 -1.77 15.52 8.89
N ILE A 44 -0.72 15.02 8.21
CA ILE A 44 -0.80 14.54 6.82
C ILE A 44 -1.68 13.29 6.77
N LEU A 45 -1.50 12.40 7.75
CA LEU A 45 -2.30 11.19 7.86
C LEU A 45 -3.79 11.52 8.10
N THR A 46 -4.12 12.51 8.93
CA THR A 46 -5.51 12.96 9.13
C THR A 46 -6.12 13.50 7.84
N GLU A 47 -5.39 14.33 7.10
CA GLU A 47 -5.85 14.88 5.80
C GLU A 47 -6.10 13.75 4.79
N LEU A 48 -5.18 12.78 4.73
CA LEU A 48 -5.30 11.60 3.85
C LEU A 48 -6.46 10.69 4.27
N ASP A 49 -6.67 10.52 5.59
CA ASP A 49 -7.78 9.76 6.15
C ASP A 49 -9.11 10.42 5.81
N GLU A 50 -9.25 11.75 5.95
CA GLU A 50 -10.46 12.47 5.55
C GLU A 50 -10.74 12.33 4.05
N LEU A 51 -9.69 12.41 3.22
CA LEU A 51 -9.80 12.26 1.77
C LEU A 51 -10.20 10.82 1.37
N LYS A 52 -9.66 9.81 2.04
CA LYS A 52 -9.94 8.38 1.79
C LYS A 52 -11.20 7.84 2.49
N LYS A 53 -11.67 8.46 3.57
CA LYS A 53 -12.88 8.04 4.32
C LYS A 53 -14.12 8.05 3.44
N ASN A 54 -14.14 8.95 2.47
CA ASN A 54 -15.23 9.05 1.51
C ASN A 54 -15.24 7.89 0.51
N SER A 55 -14.11 7.21 0.29
CA SER A 55 -14.04 6.15 -0.72
C SER A 55 -14.62 4.82 -0.25
N GLN A 56 -14.64 4.46 1.05
CA GLN A 56 -15.09 3.14 1.55
C GLN A 56 -14.44 1.89 0.90
N ASP A 57 -13.71 2.04 -0.20
CA ASP A 57 -13.09 0.96 -0.97
C ASP A 57 -11.82 0.40 -0.32
N TYR A 58 -11.22 1.17 0.60
CA TYR A 58 -9.94 0.87 1.23
C TYR A 58 -10.10 0.70 2.74
N VAL A 59 -9.65 -0.43 3.27
CA VAL A 59 -9.52 -0.71 4.70
C VAL A 59 -8.13 -0.31 5.15
N ARG A 60 -8.06 0.54 6.18
CA ARG A 60 -6.81 0.89 6.82
C ARG A 60 -6.46 -0.16 7.88
N GLU A 61 -5.30 -0.76 7.77
CA GLU A 61 -4.78 -1.76 8.71
C GLU A 61 -3.48 -1.27 9.33
N LEU A 62 -3.27 -1.61 10.60
CA LEU A 62 -2.03 -1.30 11.32
C LEU A 62 -1.15 -2.55 11.27
N ILE A 63 0.03 -2.41 10.66
CA ILE A 63 1.01 -3.49 10.57
C ILE A 63 2.24 -3.18 11.44
N PRO A 64 2.76 -4.16 12.19
CA PRO A 64 3.99 -4.00 12.92
C PRO A 64 5.17 -4.10 11.94
N THR A 65 5.96 -3.03 11.82
CA THR A 65 7.19 -3.00 11.03
C THR A 65 8.40 -2.83 11.96
N PRO A 66 9.64 -3.18 11.53
CA PRO A 66 10.84 -2.97 12.34
C PRO A 66 11.08 -1.48 12.71
N TYR A 67 10.45 -0.55 11.99
CA TYR A 67 10.53 0.88 12.24
C TYR A 67 9.39 1.42 13.13
N GLY A 68 8.47 0.55 13.56
CA GLY A 68 7.28 0.90 14.33
C GLY A 68 5.99 0.47 13.64
N ASN A 69 4.86 0.88 14.19
CA ASN A 69 3.56 0.57 13.58
C ASN A 69 3.34 1.45 12.36
N ALA A 70 3.13 0.85 11.20
CA ALA A 70 2.80 1.54 9.97
C ALA A 70 1.33 1.33 9.62
N TRP A 71 0.72 2.33 8.98
CA TRP A 71 -0.62 2.22 8.45
C TRP A 71 -0.57 1.83 6.98
N ILE A 72 -1.21 0.72 6.64
CA ILE A 72 -1.37 0.25 5.26
C ILE A 72 -2.84 0.40 4.83
N TYR A 73 -3.06 0.72 3.57
CA TYR A 73 -4.40 0.79 2.98
C TYR A 73 -4.59 -0.42 2.06
N LEU A 74 -5.48 -1.31 2.47
CA LEU A 74 -5.83 -2.52 1.75
C LEU A 74 -7.12 -2.30 0.96
N TYR A 75 -7.09 -2.62 -0.32
CA TYR A 75 -8.27 -2.63 -1.16
C TYR A 75 -9.19 -3.78 -0.73
N ARG A 76 -10.47 -3.48 -0.51
CA ARG A 76 -11.47 -4.47 -0.05
C ARG A 76 -12.32 -5.02 -1.17
N HIS A 77 -12.35 -4.36 -2.33
CA HIS A 77 -13.19 -4.77 -3.45
C HIS A 77 -12.50 -5.83 -4.33
N SER A 78 -13.30 -6.48 -5.17
CA SER A 78 -12.81 -7.44 -6.14
C SER A 78 -11.76 -6.80 -7.05
N VAL A 79 -10.58 -7.42 -7.09
CA VAL A 79 -9.50 -7.15 -8.05
C VAL A 79 -9.68 -7.98 -9.34
N GLU A 80 -10.90 -8.43 -9.62
CA GLU A 80 -11.23 -9.28 -10.74
C GLU A 80 -10.98 -8.53 -12.06
N GLY A 81 -10.05 -9.04 -12.86
CA GLY A 81 -9.64 -8.44 -14.14
C GLY A 81 -8.48 -7.44 -14.03
N LEU A 82 -7.94 -7.19 -12.84
CA LEU A 82 -6.75 -6.34 -12.67
C LEU A 82 -5.46 -7.10 -12.97
N ARG A 83 -4.42 -6.38 -13.41
CA ARG A 83 -3.10 -6.95 -13.64
C ARG A 83 -2.45 -7.24 -12.28
N HIS A 84 -2.31 -8.52 -11.96
CA HIS A 84 -1.62 -8.97 -10.76
C HIS A 84 -0.10 -8.83 -10.94
N ILE A 85 0.54 -8.09 -10.05
CA ILE A 85 1.99 -7.91 -10.01
C ILE A 85 2.56 -8.95 -9.06
N LYS A 86 2.93 -10.12 -9.60
CA LYS A 86 3.49 -11.24 -8.82
C LYS A 86 4.83 -10.89 -8.18
N SER A 87 5.58 -9.98 -8.79
CA SER A 87 6.85 -9.50 -8.28
C SER A 87 6.71 -8.72 -6.97
N GLY A 88 5.50 -8.25 -6.63
CA GLY A 88 5.29 -7.44 -5.42
C GLY A 88 5.82 -6.01 -5.50
N ASP A 89 6.51 -5.68 -6.59
CA ASP A 89 7.12 -4.39 -6.87
C ASP A 89 6.23 -3.55 -7.78
N TRP A 90 5.74 -2.41 -7.29
CA TRP A 90 4.97 -1.48 -8.12
C TRP A 90 5.77 -0.96 -9.32
N LEU A 91 7.07 -0.70 -9.14
CA LEU A 91 7.95 -0.21 -10.19
C LEU A 91 8.17 -1.24 -11.31
N LYS A 92 8.14 -2.53 -10.99
CA LYS A 92 8.33 -3.62 -11.96
C LYS A 92 7.05 -4.00 -12.71
N ARG A 93 5.95 -3.24 -12.55
CA ARG A 93 4.67 -3.52 -13.23
C ARG A 93 4.75 -3.55 -14.76
N ASP A 94 5.74 -2.87 -15.34
CA ASP A 94 5.95 -2.76 -16.79
C ASP A 94 6.97 -3.76 -17.35
N GLU A 95 7.86 -4.29 -16.50
CA GLU A 95 8.95 -5.22 -16.90
C GLU A 95 8.45 -6.63 -17.26
N GLU A 96 7.22 -6.99 -16.90
CA GLU A 96 6.58 -8.26 -17.28
C GLU A 96 5.69 -8.11 -18.53
N SER A 97 6.16 -7.42 -19.58
CA SER A 97 5.51 -7.35 -20.91
C SER A 97 6.07 -8.36 -21.90
#